data_AF-A0A8T4TVH9-F1
#
_entry.id   AF-A0A8T4TVH9-F1
#
_cell.length_a   1.000
_cell.length_b   1.000
_cell.length_c   1.000
_cell.angle_alpha   90.00
_cell.angle_beta   90.00
_cell.angle_gamma   90.00
#
_symmetry.space_group_name_H-M   'P 1'
#
loop_
_entity.id
_entity.type
_entity.pdbx_description
1 polymer ?
#
loop_
_entity_poly.entity_id
_entity_poly.type
_entity_poly.pdbx_seq_one_letter_code
_entity_poly.pdbx_strand_id
1 'polypeptide(L)'
;MKNFKKIKEDNLKTRLQKIADTQRQESKFDGEITVKEEIQNPRIEASTNMNTTETHIIYDPSYAEQNPDKLSSIVKDVSLHEINHHGIKGIHKGYEFKGCPRNLELATRLIYENIFNILNAKGFSDEDIHYVENALEDTILHSDLSPVHTLNGIAHFFKEVGDYSKKFTPFYQAHVELNLSLFGTSRQKKTLKDYFTDDKEEKKKIKNVIDEFREKSGLNDLNASFKQVKNKKVLEEREIIRDFLNDERNWPEISKAYAEAFSKLMEPSYAMPLMNHSGAGTKGREKENSSGQGNPFQMQRKSKDYKIGRVQKAHKSGESAPEWIDSYEAMDLLYQGLAKKLAIEAKTFTESARFPLIWYGSRNFKSGRDNLENIAFGFDENARLQLKKKENSIDYQIPIKQSTAGFPKARFVLLDTSGSMAKDFNNGDNIGSAKIVPWGDRSKYHAALVEWYGFLEWLKENHLLERVGTDLVNFSSDTIYAKGLENAKKISLRPQFGSTKLNLNNIGEMFKGKGNLVLSISDGSIDNWDSISGSYLNGVKNHYGIHLQLGAETLTTKDLRQAGVHVENLYSPEELRGRVIILADKFYRK
;
A
#
# COMPACT_ATOMS: atom_id res chain seq x y z
N MET A 1 50.52 -10.35 2.90
CA MET A 1 49.77 -9.38 2.07
C MET A 1 48.24 -9.42 2.28
N LYS A 2 47.57 -10.59 2.32
CA LYS A 2 46.11 -10.66 2.56
C LYS A 2 45.63 -10.00 3.87
N ASN A 3 46.38 -10.13 4.97
CA ASN A 3 46.02 -9.49 6.26
C ASN A 3 46.17 -7.95 6.27
N PHE A 4 47.07 -7.37 5.46
CA PHE A 4 47.23 -5.91 5.37
C PHE A 4 46.14 -5.25 4.51
N LYS A 5 45.60 -5.98 3.52
CA LYS A 5 44.49 -5.51 2.70
C LYS A 5 43.19 -5.46 3.52
N LYS A 6 42.92 -6.52 4.29
CA LYS A 6 41.75 -6.62 5.18
C LYS A 6 41.70 -5.51 6.26
N ILE A 7 42.84 -5.17 6.87
CA ILE A 7 42.93 -4.08 7.87
C ILE A 7 42.68 -2.69 7.26
N LYS A 8 42.98 -2.48 5.97
CA LYS A 8 42.67 -1.23 5.26
C LYS A 8 41.20 -1.16 4.80
N GLU A 9 40.63 -2.27 4.36
CA GLU A 9 39.22 -2.38 3.94
C GLU A 9 38.26 -2.17 5.12
N ASP A 10 38.51 -2.81 6.27
CA ASP A 10 37.74 -2.61 7.50
C ASP A 10 37.75 -1.14 7.98
N ASN A 11 38.78 -0.36 7.62
CA ASN A 11 38.88 1.06 7.98
C ASN A 11 38.05 1.97 7.04
N LEU A 12 37.89 1.61 5.76
CA LEU A 12 37.12 2.44 4.82
C LEU A 12 35.62 2.36 5.09
N LYS A 13 35.06 1.16 5.23
CA LYS A 13 33.65 0.99 5.57
C LYS A 13 33.28 1.72 6.86
N THR A 14 34.08 1.55 7.91
CA THR A 14 33.88 2.25 9.19
C THR A 14 33.97 3.78 9.02
N ARG A 15 34.89 4.28 8.19
CA ARG A 15 34.98 5.71 7.87
C ARG A 15 33.72 6.20 7.14
N LEU A 16 33.22 5.47 6.14
CA LEU A 16 32.03 5.86 5.38
C LEU A 16 30.77 5.82 6.25
N GLN A 17 30.63 4.79 7.09
CA GLN A 17 29.58 4.69 8.09
C GLN A 17 29.62 5.90 9.05
N LYS A 18 30.81 6.28 9.54
CA LYS A 18 30.98 7.46 10.40
C LYS A 18 30.56 8.76 9.69
N ILE A 19 30.82 8.90 8.39
CA ILE A 19 30.35 10.04 7.60
C ILE A 19 28.82 10.08 7.57
N ALA A 20 28.18 8.96 7.26
CA ALA A 20 26.72 8.84 7.23
C ALA A 20 26.10 9.15 8.62
N ASP A 21 26.65 8.58 9.69
CA ASP A 21 26.22 8.82 11.07
C ASP A 21 26.39 10.28 11.49
N THR A 22 27.44 10.95 11.00
CA THR A 22 27.63 12.37 11.26
C THR A 22 26.50 13.17 10.61
N GLN A 23 26.14 12.89 9.36
CA GLN A 23 25.02 13.57 8.70
C GLN A 23 23.69 13.27 9.39
N ARG A 24 23.47 12.03 9.82
CA ARG A 24 22.31 11.62 10.62
C ARG A 24 22.18 12.43 11.91
N GLN A 25 23.26 12.56 12.67
CA GLN A 25 23.30 13.31 13.93
C GLN A 25 23.12 14.82 13.71
N GLU A 26 23.82 15.40 12.73
CA GLU A 26 23.73 16.83 12.40
C GLU A 26 22.33 17.23 11.92
N SER A 27 21.62 16.31 11.27
CA SER A 27 20.24 16.48 10.79
C SER A 27 19.17 16.11 11.82
N LYS A 28 19.56 15.59 13.00
CA LYS A 28 18.66 15.03 14.02
C LYS A 28 17.67 14.02 13.42
N PHE A 29 18.18 13.17 12.53
CA PHE A 29 17.39 12.11 11.89
C PHE A 29 17.30 10.91 12.83
N ASP A 30 16.07 10.51 13.15
CA ASP A 30 15.81 9.43 14.11
C ASP A 30 15.95 8.04 13.49
N GLY A 31 16.03 7.94 12.16
CA GLY A 31 16.22 6.69 11.44
C GLY A 31 17.64 6.14 11.53
N GLU A 32 17.83 4.95 10.95
CA GLU A 32 19.13 4.26 10.87
C GLU A 32 19.72 4.38 9.47
N ILE A 33 21.03 4.62 9.36
CA ILE A 33 21.73 4.63 8.08
C ILE A 33 22.78 3.54 8.10
N THR A 34 22.72 2.62 7.14
CA THR A 34 23.69 1.52 7.01
C THR A 34 24.46 1.64 5.71
N VAL A 35 25.78 1.63 5.80
CA VAL A 35 26.67 1.57 4.64
C VAL A 35 27.17 0.13 4.45
N LYS A 36 26.93 -0.44 3.26
CA LYS A 36 27.28 -1.82 2.89
C LYS A 36 28.23 -1.87 1.69
N GLU A 37 29.08 -2.88 1.70
CA GLU A 37 29.97 -3.23 0.60
C GLU A 37 29.34 -4.37 -0.20
N GLU A 38 29.11 -4.16 -1.49
CA GLU A 38 28.55 -5.16 -2.39
C GLU A 38 29.10 -4.94 -3.79
N ILE A 39 29.45 -6.02 -4.50
CA ILE A 39 29.89 -5.92 -5.89
C ILE A 39 28.64 -5.73 -6.74
N GLN A 40 28.51 -4.56 -7.37
CA GLN A 40 27.31 -4.21 -8.13
C GLN A 40 27.60 -3.19 -9.23
N ASN A 41 26.67 -3.11 -10.18
CA ASN A 41 26.64 -2.06 -11.19
C ASN A 41 25.20 -1.52 -11.26
N PRO A 42 24.94 -0.23 -11.04
CA PRO A 42 25.89 0.89 -10.81
C PRO A 42 26.74 0.71 -9.55
N ARG A 43 27.93 1.35 -9.50
CA ARG A 43 28.90 1.09 -8.42
C ARG A 43 28.48 1.70 -7.08
N ILE A 44 27.44 2.54 -7.05
CA ILE A 44 26.90 3.14 -5.84
C ILE A 44 25.38 3.17 -5.96
N GLU A 45 24.71 2.79 -4.88
CA GLU A 45 23.27 2.84 -4.75
C GLU A 45 22.91 3.38 -3.37
N ALA A 46 21.78 4.09 -3.30
CA ALA A 46 21.17 4.42 -2.03
C ALA A 46 19.65 4.30 -2.13
N SER A 47 19.04 3.98 -1.00
CA SER A 47 17.60 3.87 -0.87
C SER A 47 17.19 4.15 0.56
N THR A 48 16.04 4.79 0.74
CA THR A 48 15.41 4.99 2.04
C THR A 48 14.02 4.37 2.10
N ASN A 49 13.65 3.83 3.26
CA ASN A 49 12.31 3.32 3.53
C ASN A 49 11.51 4.37 4.30
N MET A 50 10.44 4.89 3.68
CA MET A 50 9.65 5.98 4.27
C MET A 50 8.93 5.64 5.59
N ASN A 51 8.71 4.36 5.89
CA ASN A 51 8.01 3.92 7.09
C ASN A 51 8.98 3.58 8.22
N THR A 52 10.05 2.84 7.91
CA THR A 52 11.04 2.43 8.93
C THR A 52 12.11 3.49 9.16
N THR A 53 12.21 4.49 8.26
CA THR A 53 13.28 5.49 8.23
C THR A 53 14.68 4.88 8.11
N GLU A 54 14.76 3.62 7.65
CA GLU A 54 16.02 2.94 7.38
C GLU A 54 16.54 3.35 6.01
N THR A 55 17.79 3.80 5.99
CA THR A 55 18.53 4.14 4.79
C THR A 55 19.65 3.14 4.57
N HIS A 56 19.80 2.69 3.33
CA HIS A 56 20.89 1.82 2.91
C HIS A 56 21.71 2.53 1.84
N ILE A 57 23.03 2.54 2.01
CA ILE A 57 23.98 3.03 1.02
C ILE A 57 24.90 1.86 0.68
N ILE A 58 24.86 1.41 -0.56
CA ILE A 58 25.64 0.28 -1.06
C ILE A 58 26.72 0.82 -2.00
N TYR A 59 27.95 0.33 -1.87
CA TYR A 59 29.03 0.69 -2.79
C TYR A 59 29.86 -0.52 -3.22
N ASP A 60 30.36 -0.44 -4.45
CA ASP A 60 31.30 -1.38 -5.03
C ASP A 60 32.71 -1.14 -4.46
N PRO A 61 33.33 -2.16 -3.82
CA PRO A 61 34.67 -2.03 -3.25
C PRO A 61 35.74 -1.58 -4.26
N SER A 62 35.63 -1.97 -5.53
CA SER A 62 36.59 -1.57 -6.57
C SER A 62 36.51 -0.08 -6.90
N TYR A 63 35.31 0.53 -6.78
CA TYR A 63 35.17 1.98 -6.88
C TYR A 63 35.84 2.68 -5.71
N ALA A 64 35.65 2.13 -4.51
CA ALA A 64 36.20 2.62 -3.26
C ALA A 64 37.73 2.67 -3.30
N GLU A 65 38.38 1.65 -3.86
CA GLU A 65 39.83 1.59 -4.06
C GLU A 65 40.34 2.67 -5.01
N GLN A 66 39.60 2.94 -6.10
CA GLN A 66 40.00 3.88 -7.15
C GLN A 66 39.69 5.33 -6.81
N ASN A 67 38.64 5.58 -6.02
CA ASN A 67 38.07 6.92 -5.81
C ASN A 67 37.65 7.17 -4.34
N PRO A 68 38.51 6.92 -3.33
CA PRO A 68 38.11 6.95 -1.92
C PRO A 68 37.57 8.31 -1.45
N ASP A 69 38.15 9.41 -1.93
CA ASP A 69 37.70 10.76 -1.57
C ASP A 69 36.39 11.15 -2.26
N LYS A 70 36.19 10.73 -3.51
CA LYS A 70 34.91 10.96 -4.20
C LYS A 70 33.82 10.14 -3.54
N LEU A 71 34.08 8.87 -3.21
CA LEU A 71 33.14 8.01 -2.49
C LEU A 71 32.76 8.63 -1.13
N SER A 72 33.72 9.16 -0.38
CA SER A 72 33.43 9.87 0.88
C SER A 72 32.49 11.08 0.66
N SER A 73 32.71 11.85 -0.41
CA SER A 73 31.82 12.96 -0.77
C SER A 73 30.44 12.48 -1.23
N ILE A 74 30.37 11.39 -1.98
CA ILE A 74 29.10 10.79 -2.43
C ILE A 74 28.30 10.30 -1.22
N VAL A 75 28.90 9.48 -0.35
CA VAL A 75 28.23 8.98 0.86
C VAL A 75 27.71 10.13 1.72
N LYS A 76 28.48 11.22 1.87
CA LYS A 76 28.02 12.41 2.59
C LYS A 76 26.76 13.01 1.98
N ASP A 77 26.80 13.37 0.69
CA ASP A 77 25.71 14.11 0.07
C ASP A 77 24.48 13.22 -0.20
N VAL A 78 24.71 11.94 -0.49
CA VAL A 78 23.64 10.93 -0.61
C VAL A 78 23.00 10.67 0.75
N SER A 79 23.75 10.57 1.85
CA SER A 79 23.12 10.48 3.18
C SER A 79 22.21 11.67 3.46
N LEU A 80 22.64 12.89 3.11
CA LEU A 80 21.80 14.09 3.25
C LEU A 80 20.57 14.04 2.36
N HIS A 81 20.71 13.57 1.11
CA HIS A 81 19.60 13.35 0.19
C HIS A 81 18.56 12.39 0.79
N GLU A 82 18.98 11.21 1.21
CA GLU A 82 18.10 10.17 1.76
C GLU A 82 17.40 10.63 3.04
N ILE A 83 18.12 11.31 3.94
CA ILE A 83 17.53 11.93 5.12
C ILE A 83 16.48 12.97 4.72
N ASN A 84 16.78 13.79 3.70
CA ASN A 84 15.91 14.88 3.31
C ASN A 84 14.62 14.42 2.62
N HIS A 85 14.46 13.16 2.23
CA HIS A 85 13.13 12.62 1.90
C HIS A 85 12.13 12.77 3.04
N HIS A 86 12.59 12.82 4.29
CA HIS A 86 11.78 13.02 5.50
C HIS A 86 11.79 14.47 6.03
N GLY A 87 12.55 15.36 5.38
CA GLY A 87 12.91 16.67 5.92
C GLY A 87 13.99 16.60 7.02
N ILE A 88 14.74 17.69 7.19
CA ILE A 88 15.77 17.81 8.23
C ILE A 88 15.20 18.60 9.41
N LYS A 89 15.21 18.00 10.61
CA LYS A 89 14.55 18.60 11.77
C LYS A 89 15.30 19.84 12.29
N GLY A 90 14.57 20.95 12.31
CA GLY A 90 15.03 22.23 12.86
C GLY A 90 15.85 23.04 11.86
N ILE A 91 16.40 24.16 12.34
CA ILE A 91 17.17 25.08 11.52
C ILE A 91 18.60 24.54 11.39
N HIS A 92 18.95 24.00 10.22
CA HIS A 92 20.30 23.54 9.92
C HIS A 92 21.03 24.61 9.10
N LYS A 93 22.04 25.23 9.73
CA LYS A 93 22.81 26.40 9.23
C LYS A 93 21.93 27.57 8.75
N GLY A 94 20.83 27.84 9.45
CA GLY A 94 19.95 28.98 9.16
C GLY A 94 18.82 28.67 8.18
N TYR A 95 18.67 27.42 7.74
CA TYR A 95 17.63 26.98 6.82
C TYR A 95 16.82 25.80 7.38
N GLU A 96 15.51 25.80 7.13
CA GLU A 96 14.61 24.69 7.49
C GLU A 96 14.32 23.89 6.22
N PHE A 97 14.83 22.66 6.17
CA PHE A 97 14.61 21.79 5.02
C PHE A 97 13.26 21.09 5.18
N LYS A 98 12.40 21.29 4.19
CA LYS A 98 11.07 20.68 4.21
C LYS A 98 11.10 19.24 3.72
N GLY A 99 12.04 18.91 2.83
CA GLY A 99 12.12 17.61 2.19
C GLY A 99 11.06 17.35 1.11
N CYS A 100 11.29 16.29 0.34
CA CYS A 100 10.41 15.78 -0.72
C CYS A 100 10.60 14.26 -0.86
N PRO A 101 9.54 13.43 -0.86
CA PRO A 101 8.12 13.79 -0.79
C PRO A 101 7.58 13.95 0.64
N ARG A 102 8.42 13.85 1.69
CA ARG A 102 8.06 13.90 3.13
C ARG A 102 7.36 12.65 3.65
N ASN A 103 6.41 12.13 2.89
CA ASN A 103 5.74 10.86 3.17
C ASN A 103 5.19 10.23 1.88
N LEU A 104 4.90 8.93 1.95
CA LEU A 104 4.41 8.13 0.82
C LEU A 104 3.09 8.66 0.24
N GLU A 105 2.26 9.29 1.06
CA GLU A 105 0.95 9.79 0.64
C GLU A 105 1.06 11.05 -0.22
N LEU A 106 1.94 11.98 0.14
CA LEU A 106 2.22 13.15 -0.70
C LEU A 106 2.93 12.73 -1.99
N ALA A 107 3.89 11.80 -1.91
CA ALA A 107 4.55 11.21 -3.08
C ALA A 107 3.51 10.67 -4.06
N THR A 108 2.61 9.82 -3.57
CA THR A 108 1.64 9.15 -4.42
C THR A 108 0.60 10.13 -4.98
N ARG A 109 -0.01 10.97 -4.14
CA ARG A 109 -1.14 11.82 -4.54
C ARG A 109 -0.71 13.05 -5.34
N LEU A 110 0.40 13.69 -4.96
CA LEU A 110 0.81 14.96 -5.55
C LEU A 110 1.82 14.79 -6.69
N ILE A 111 2.58 13.68 -6.70
CA ILE A 111 3.62 13.44 -7.70
C ILE A 111 3.24 12.27 -8.61
N TYR A 112 3.21 11.05 -8.07
CA TYR A 112 3.01 9.83 -8.86
C TYR A 112 1.72 9.84 -9.68
N GLU A 113 0.57 10.13 -9.07
CA GLU A 113 -0.73 10.10 -9.76
C GLU A 113 -0.76 11.06 -10.96
N ASN A 114 -0.15 12.24 -10.81
CA ASN A 114 -0.07 13.23 -11.88
C ASN A 114 0.86 12.76 -13.03
N ILE A 115 1.97 12.09 -12.70
CA ILE A 115 2.87 11.50 -13.70
C ILE A 115 2.20 10.30 -14.38
N PHE A 116 1.56 9.42 -13.59
CA PHE A 116 0.87 8.22 -14.05
C PHE A 116 -0.19 8.56 -15.09
N ASN A 117 -1.08 9.52 -14.80
CA ASN A 117 -2.17 9.89 -15.72
C ASN A 117 -1.65 10.37 -17.09
N ILE A 118 -0.50 11.05 -17.12
CA ILE A 118 0.11 11.53 -18.38
C ILE A 118 0.82 10.41 -19.14
N LEU A 119 1.60 9.58 -18.43
CA LEU A 119 2.48 8.60 -19.05
C LEU A 119 1.76 7.29 -19.38
N ASN A 120 0.86 6.82 -18.52
CA ASN A 120 0.05 5.63 -18.79
C ASN A 120 -0.80 5.80 -20.07
N ALA A 121 -1.36 6.99 -20.28
CA ALA A 121 -2.10 7.33 -21.52
C ALA A 121 -1.23 7.27 -22.79
N LYS A 122 0.10 7.38 -22.65
CA LYS A 122 1.08 7.26 -23.73
C LYS A 122 1.67 5.84 -23.85
N GLY A 123 1.20 4.88 -23.05
CA GLY A 123 1.62 3.49 -23.06
C GLY A 123 2.92 3.19 -22.31
N PHE A 124 3.39 4.10 -21.46
CA PHE A 124 4.55 3.86 -20.59
C PHE A 124 4.20 2.87 -19.47
N SER A 125 5.19 2.08 -19.04
CA SER A 125 5.06 1.09 -17.95
C SER A 125 5.08 1.73 -16.57
N ASP A 126 4.68 0.98 -15.53
CA ASP A 126 4.81 1.39 -14.12
C ASP A 126 6.28 1.71 -13.76
N GLU A 127 7.22 0.98 -14.34
CA GLU A 127 8.66 1.19 -14.18
C GLU A 127 9.11 2.54 -14.75
N ASP A 128 8.64 2.89 -15.96
CA ASP A 128 8.91 4.18 -16.59
C ASP A 128 8.35 5.34 -15.74
N ILE A 129 7.12 5.17 -15.26
CA ILE A 129 6.41 6.17 -14.46
C ILE A 129 7.17 6.45 -13.17
N HIS A 130 7.60 5.39 -12.48
CA HIS A 130 8.37 5.54 -11.26
C HIS A 130 9.76 6.12 -11.49
N TYR A 131 10.40 5.80 -12.61
CA TYR A 131 11.68 6.39 -12.96
C TYR A 131 11.57 7.91 -13.17
N VAL A 132 10.49 8.37 -13.80
CA VAL A 132 10.19 9.81 -13.96
C VAL A 132 9.83 10.47 -12.63
N GLU A 133 9.05 9.79 -11.78
CA GLU A 133 8.74 10.21 -10.41
C GLU A 133 10.03 10.46 -9.60
N ASN A 134 10.91 9.47 -9.53
CA ASN A 134 12.16 9.57 -8.77
C ASN A 134 13.05 10.71 -9.29
N ALA A 135 13.18 10.86 -10.62
CA ALA A 135 13.97 11.94 -11.21
C ALA A 135 13.41 13.34 -10.87
N LEU A 136 12.09 13.48 -10.74
CA LEU A 136 11.49 14.75 -10.30
C LEU A 136 11.72 14.97 -8.80
N GLU A 137 11.50 13.97 -7.96
CA GLU A 137 11.75 14.05 -6.51
C GLU A 137 13.20 14.46 -6.21
N ASP A 138 14.17 13.83 -6.88
CA ASP A 138 15.59 14.16 -6.80
C ASP A 138 15.85 15.64 -7.16
N THR A 139 15.17 16.14 -8.20
CA THR A 139 15.32 17.53 -8.65
C THR A 139 14.84 18.51 -7.57
N ILE A 140 13.72 18.22 -6.91
CA ILE A 140 13.17 19.03 -5.81
C ILE A 140 14.11 18.95 -4.61
N LEU A 141 14.55 17.74 -4.23
CA LEU A 141 15.44 17.50 -3.10
C LEU A 141 16.79 18.19 -3.22
N HIS A 142 17.45 18.08 -4.37
CA HIS A 142 18.74 18.73 -4.56
C HIS A 142 18.62 20.25 -4.55
N SER A 143 17.50 20.78 -5.05
CA SER A 143 17.20 22.21 -4.94
C SER A 143 17.06 22.63 -3.47
N ASP A 144 16.31 21.86 -2.66
CA ASP A 144 16.12 22.07 -1.22
C ASP A 144 17.45 22.05 -0.44
N LEU A 145 18.36 21.12 -0.76
CA LEU A 145 19.66 20.98 -0.09
C LEU A 145 20.70 22.04 -0.45
N SER A 146 20.60 22.62 -1.64
CA SER A 146 21.59 23.55 -2.21
C SER A 146 21.91 24.84 -1.45
N PRO A 147 21.02 25.43 -0.61
CA PRO A 147 21.34 26.67 0.11
C PRO A 147 22.48 26.52 1.11
N VAL A 148 22.70 25.30 1.60
CA VAL A 148 23.65 25.00 2.69
C VAL A 148 24.75 24.04 2.25
N HIS A 149 24.48 23.23 1.22
CA HIS A 149 25.38 22.18 0.76
C HIS A 149 25.77 22.40 -0.70
N THR A 150 27.05 22.21 -1.00
CA THR A 150 27.57 22.39 -2.38
C THR A 150 27.22 21.23 -3.31
N LEU A 151 26.77 20.10 -2.76
CA LEU A 151 26.36 18.89 -3.49
C LEU A 151 27.43 18.34 -4.47
N ASN A 152 28.69 18.32 -4.04
CA ASN A 152 29.80 17.79 -4.87
C ASN A 152 29.71 16.27 -5.01
N GLY A 153 29.25 15.58 -3.96
CA GLY A 153 28.95 14.16 -3.96
C GLY A 153 27.89 13.81 -4.99
N ILE A 154 26.79 14.56 -5.07
CA ILE A 154 25.76 14.34 -6.11
C ILE A 154 26.35 14.51 -7.52
N ALA A 155 27.18 15.53 -7.75
CA ALA A 155 27.87 15.67 -9.03
C ALA A 155 28.86 14.53 -9.32
N HIS A 156 29.51 13.96 -8.30
CA HIS A 156 30.34 12.77 -8.45
C HIS A 156 29.53 11.51 -8.70
N PHE A 157 28.32 11.42 -8.15
CA PHE A 157 27.37 10.35 -8.41
C PHE A 157 26.87 10.40 -9.87
N PHE A 158 26.46 11.57 -10.36
CA PHE A 158 26.13 11.76 -11.79
C PHE A 158 27.31 11.40 -12.69
N LYS A 159 28.55 11.74 -12.28
CA LYS A 159 29.75 11.36 -13.03
C LYS A 159 29.94 9.84 -13.06
N GLU A 160 29.70 9.13 -11.96
CA GLU A 160 29.81 7.67 -11.90
C GLU A 160 28.81 7.01 -12.85
N VAL A 161 27.57 7.48 -12.87
CA VAL A 161 26.56 7.05 -13.85
C VAL A 161 27.05 7.29 -15.29
N GLY A 162 27.65 8.46 -15.55
CA GLY A 162 28.21 8.80 -16.87
C GLY A 162 29.42 7.96 -17.25
N ASP A 163 30.30 7.63 -16.29
CA ASP A 163 31.42 6.71 -16.49
C ASP A 163 30.92 5.32 -16.87
N TYR A 164 29.84 4.87 -16.24
CA TYR A 164 29.21 3.58 -16.51
C TYR A 164 28.52 3.55 -17.88
N SER A 165 27.70 4.55 -18.19
CA SER A 165 26.94 4.62 -19.45
C SER A 165 27.75 5.17 -20.64
N LYS A 166 28.97 5.66 -20.40
CA LYS A 166 29.87 6.41 -21.31
C LYS A 166 29.34 7.77 -21.76
N LYS A 167 28.05 7.88 -22.03
CA LYS A 167 27.31 9.12 -22.29
C LYS A 167 25.96 9.03 -21.60
N PHE A 168 25.40 10.16 -21.20
CA PHE A 168 24.04 10.18 -20.68
C PHE A 168 23.04 9.89 -21.79
N THR A 169 21.97 9.19 -21.44
CA THR A 169 20.79 9.09 -22.28
C THR A 169 20.12 10.47 -22.39
N PRO A 170 19.30 10.74 -23.43
CA PRO A 170 18.70 12.06 -23.61
C PRO A 170 17.88 12.53 -22.40
N PHE A 171 17.04 11.66 -21.84
CA PHE A 171 16.27 11.96 -20.63
C PHE A 171 17.20 12.26 -19.44
N TYR A 172 18.18 11.40 -19.16
CA TYR A 172 19.02 11.58 -17.98
C TYR A 172 19.91 12.81 -18.11
N GLN A 173 20.41 13.10 -19.31
CA GLN A 173 21.10 14.35 -19.58
C GLN A 173 20.20 15.56 -19.28
N ALA A 174 18.95 15.56 -19.74
CA ALA A 174 18.01 16.64 -19.45
C ALA A 174 17.79 16.81 -17.94
N HIS A 175 17.67 15.70 -17.20
CA HIS A 175 17.53 15.70 -15.75
C HIS A 175 18.78 16.27 -15.05
N VAL A 176 19.98 15.84 -15.46
CA VAL A 176 21.26 16.36 -14.92
C VAL A 176 21.46 17.84 -15.25
N GLU A 177 21.17 18.26 -16.49
CA GLU A 177 21.26 19.67 -16.90
C GLU A 177 20.29 20.56 -16.12
N LEU A 178 19.04 20.09 -15.90
CA LEU A 178 18.07 20.78 -15.07
C LEU A 178 18.59 20.93 -13.63
N ASN A 179 19.05 19.86 -13.00
CA ASN A 179 19.63 19.87 -11.65
C ASN A 179 20.81 20.86 -11.55
N LEU A 180 21.75 20.79 -12.49
CA LEU A 180 22.89 21.71 -12.54
C LEU A 180 22.50 23.17 -12.81
N SER A 181 21.36 23.41 -13.46
CA SER A 181 20.83 24.76 -13.64
C SER A 181 20.29 25.34 -12.33
N LEU A 182 19.67 24.50 -11.49
CA LEU A 182 19.06 24.88 -10.22
C LEU A 182 20.12 25.10 -9.13
N PHE A 183 21.03 24.16 -8.91
CA PHE A 183 22.02 24.25 -7.83
C PHE A 183 23.48 24.26 -8.29
N GLY A 184 23.77 23.73 -9.48
CA GLY A 184 25.14 23.44 -9.93
C GLY A 184 26.08 24.66 -10.02
N THR A 185 27.35 24.41 -9.69
CA THR A 185 28.49 25.32 -9.87
C THR A 185 29.14 25.13 -11.24
N SER A 186 29.90 26.14 -11.71
CA SER A 186 30.66 26.04 -12.97
C SER A 186 31.64 24.87 -12.99
N ARG A 187 32.21 24.49 -11.84
CA ARG A 187 33.11 23.34 -11.70
C ARG A 187 32.37 22.01 -11.91
N GLN A 188 31.20 21.85 -11.31
CA GLN A 188 30.37 20.66 -11.49
C GLN A 188 29.90 20.54 -12.94
N LYS A 189 29.42 21.63 -13.54
CA LYS A 189 29.05 21.69 -14.97
C LYS A 189 30.20 21.29 -15.89
N LYS A 190 31.41 21.81 -15.65
CA LYS A 190 32.61 21.42 -16.41
C LYS A 190 32.93 19.93 -16.27
N THR A 191 32.77 19.38 -15.06
CA THR A 191 33.07 17.96 -14.76
C THR A 191 32.13 17.00 -15.49
N LEU A 192 30.87 17.40 -15.68
CA LEU A 192 29.84 16.55 -16.30
C LEU A 192 29.68 16.75 -17.80
N LYS A 193 30.27 17.82 -18.36
CA LYS A 193 30.17 18.18 -19.77
C LYS A 193 30.61 17.06 -20.72
N ASP A 194 31.60 16.26 -20.32
CA ASP A 194 32.15 15.20 -21.16
C ASP A 194 31.15 14.05 -21.40
N TYR A 195 30.14 13.90 -20.54
CA TYR A 195 29.08 12.89 -20.67
C TYR A 195 27.86 13.37 -21.44
N PHE A 196 27.79 14.68 -21.72
CA PHE A 196 26.70 15.24 -22.53
C PHE A 196 26.88 14.80 -23.99
N THR A 197 25.77 14.63 -24.69
CA THR A 197 25.75 14.39 -26.13
C THR A 197 26.52 15.49 -26.84
N ASP A 198 27.18 15.17 -27.95
CA ASP A 198 27.83 16.15 -28.80
C ASP A 198 26.96 16.54 -29.99
N ASP A 199 25.90 15.77 -30.25
CA ASP A 199 24.94 15.97 -31.32
C ASP A 199 24.12 17.26 -31.13
N LYS A 200 24.03 18.07 -32.19
CA LYS A 200 23.39 19.39 -32.13
C LYS A 200 21.86 19.29 -32.06
N GLU A 201 21.26 18.33 -32.74
CA GLU A 201 19.81 18.16 -32.76
C GLU A 201 19.32 17.59 -31.44
N GLU A 202 20.04 16.63 -30.87
CA GLU A 202 19.76 16.07 -29.55
C GLU A 202 19.92 17.13 -28.44
N LYS A 203 20.99 17.95 -28.47
CA LYS A 203 21.15 19.11 -27.57
C LYS A 203 19.96 20.06 -27.66
N LYS A 204 19.52 20.37 -28.88
CA LYS A 204 18.38 21.26 -29.11
C LYS A 204 17.09 20.64 -28.56
N LYS A 205 16.88 19.33 -28.76
CA LYS A 205 15.74 18.58 -28.23
C LYS A 205 15.72 18.60 -26.69
N ILE A 206 16.87 18.31 -26.06
CA ILE A 206 17.04 18.34 -24.60
C ILE A 206 16.74 19.74 -24.05
N LYS A 207 17.32 20.78 -24.66
CA LYS A 207 17.08 22.16 -24.26
C LYS A 207 15.61 22.53 -24.37
N ASN A 208 14.96 22.21 -25.49
CA ASN A 208 13.54 22.50 -25.69
C ASN A 208 12.66 21.83 -24.63
N VAL A 209 12.99 20.60 -24.21
CA VAL A 209 12.27 19.89 -23.14
C VAL A 209 12.45 20.57 -21.79
N ILE A 210 13.66 21.02 -21.46
CA ILE A 210 13.91 21.78 -20.22
C ILE A 210 13.16 23.12 -20.24
N ASP A 211 13.19 23.84 -21.37
CA ASP A 211 12.52 25.13 -21.53
C ASP A 211 10.99 24.98 -21.44
N GLU A 212 10.42 23.96 -22.10
CA GLU A 212 8.99 23.64 -22.01
C GLU A 212 8.57 23.25 -20.59
N PHE A 213 9.39 22.45 -19.89
CA PHE A 213 9.12 22.12 -18.48
C PHE A 213 9.02 23.40 -17.64
N ARG A 214 10.01 24.30 -17.76
CA ARG A 214 10.04 25.55 -16.99
C ARG A 214 8.87 26.47 -17.30
N GLU A 215 8.45 26.52 -18.57
CA GLU A 215 7.27 27.28 -18.99
C GLU A 215 6.00 26.69 -18.37
N LYS A 216 5.75 25.40 -18.59
CA LYS A 216 4.52 24.74 -18.12
C LYS A 216 4.43 24.62 -16.61
N SER A 217 5.56 24.50 -15.92
CA SER A 217 5.59 24.45 -14.46
C SER A 217 5.48 25.84 -13.82
N GLY A 218 5.44 26.93 -14.59
CA GLY A 218 5.42 28.31 -14.06
C GLY A 218 6.76 28.78 -13.49
N LEU A 219 7.86 28.05 -13.72
CA LEU A 219 9.19 28.46 -13.25
C LEU A 219 9.70 29.72 -13.99
N ASN A 220 9.30 29.91 -15.25
CA ASN A 220 9.66 31.11 -16.03
C ASN A 220 9.00 32.39 -15.50
N ASP A 221 7.85 32.28 -14.81
CA ASP A 221 7.09 33.43 -14.32
C ASP A 221 7.63 33.96 -12.97
N LEU A 222 8.60 33.26 -12.39
CA LEU A 222 9.26 33.64 -11.14
C LEU A 222 10.23 34.79 -11.41
N ASN A 223 9.70 36.02 -11.48
CA ASN A 223 10.49 37.23 -11.70
C ASN A 223 11.58 37.39 -10.63
N ALA A 224 12.85 37.39 -11.05
CA ALA A 224 13.98 37.66 -10.19
C ALA A 224 14.14 39.17 -9.92
N SER A 225 14.08 39.59 -8.65
CA SER A 225 14.72 40.82 -8.21
C SER A 225 16.14 40.53 -7.72
N PHE A 226 16.98 41.57 -7.58
CA PHE A 226 18.28 41.46 -6.92
C PHE A 226 18.19 42.09 -5.53
N LYS A 227 18.39 41.30 -4.47
CA LYS A 227 18.72 41.85 -3.14
C LYS A 227 20.22 41.90 -2.96
N GLN A 228 20.68 43.05 -2.50
CA GLN A 228 22.05 43.24 -2.04
C GLN A 228 22.11 42.89 -0.55
N VAL A 229 22.71 41.75 -0.22
CA VAL A 229 22.94 41.34 1.19
C VAL A 229 24.44 41.33 1.44
N LYS A 230 24.92 42.21 2.34
CA LYS A 230 26.31 42.23 2.84
C LYS A 230 27.39 42.16 1.74
N ASN A 231 27.32 43.03 0.73
CA ASN A 231 28.27 43.09 -0.39
C ASN A 231 28.38 41.83 -1.28
N LYS A 232 27.47 40.86 -1.16
CA LYS A 232 27.30 39.78 -2.14
C LYS A 232 25.98 39.96 -2.87
N LYS A 233 26.02 39.99 -4.21
CA LYS A 233 24.84 39.74 -5.04
C LYS A 233 24.50 38.25 -4.88
N VAL A 234 23.51 37.94 -4.06
CA VAL A 234 22.89 36.62 -4.05
C VAL A 234 21.76 36.67 -5.09
N LEU A 235 21.70 35.69 -5.98
CA LEU A 235 20.58 35.55 -6.91
C LEU A 235 19.34 35.17 -6.09
N GLU A 236 18.43 36.12 -5.84
CA GLU A 236 17.12 35.83 -5.21
C GLU A 236 16.33 34.79 -6.03
N GLU A 237 16.61 34.71 -7.32
CA GLU A 237 16.02 33.75 -8.26
C GLU A 237 16.12 32.29 -7.79
N ARG A 238 17.27 31.85 -7.25
CA ARG A 238 17.44 30.45 -6.80
C ARG A 238 16.61 30.13 -5.58
N GLU A 239 16.47 31.09 -4.66
CA GLU A 239 15.67 30.94 -3.45
C GLU A 239 14.17 30.90 -3.79
N ILE A 240 13.70 31.79 -4.67
CA ILE A 240 12.31 31.80 -5.14
C ILE A 240 11.97 30.50 -5.87
N ILE A 241 12.83 30.04 -6.78
CA ILE A 241 12.66 28.77 -7.50
C ILE A 241 12.63 27.59 -6.53
N ARG A 242 13.56 27.54 -5.56
CA ARG A 242 13.59 26.49 -4.54
C ARG A 242 12.30 26.48 -3.73
N ASP A 243 11.85 27.63 -3.25
CA ASP A 243 10.65 27.73 -2.43
C ASP A 243 9.39 27.34 -3.21
N PHE A 244 9.36 27.70 -4.49
CA PHE A 244 8.32 27.27 -5.43
C PHE A 244 8.31 25.74 -5.61
N LEU A 245 9.47 25.13 -5.86
CA LEU A 245 9.62 23.68 -6.02
C LEU A 245 9.30 22.90 -4.73
N ASN A 246 9.59 23.47 -3.56
CA ASN A 246 9.32 22.84 -2.25
C ASN A 246 7.92 23.10 -1.70
N ASP A 247 7.06 23.80 -2.43
CA ASP A 247 5.66 24.00 -2.05
C ASP A 247 4.78 22.90 -2.64
N GLU A 248 4.23 22.07 -1.76
CA GLU A 248 3.35 20.93 -2.11
C GLU A 248 2.16 21.34 -2.99
N ARG A 249 1.70 22.60 -2.88
CA ARG A 249 0.60 23.12 -3.69
C ARG A 249 0.93 23.17 -5.18
N ASN A 250 2.22 23.27 -5.51
CA ASN A 250 2.70 23.34 -6.88
C ASN A 250 3.03 21.94 -7.45
N TRP A 251 3.22 20.93 -6.58
CA TRP A 251 3.65 19.59 -7.01
C TRP A 251 2.76 18.94 -8.06
N PRO A 252 1.41 19.05 -8.04
CA PRO A 252 0.58 18.49 -9.11
C PRO A 252 0.92 19.04 -10.49
N GLU A 253 1.01 20.37 -10.62
CA GLU A 253 1.28 21.02 -11.92
C GLU A 253 2.74 20.84 -12.35
N ILE A 254 3.69 20.90 -11.41
CA ILE A 254 5.10 20.56 -11.68
C ILE A 254 5.21 19.12 -12.20
N SER A 255 4.50 18.17 -11.59
CA SER A 255 4.55 16.76 -11.96
C SER A 255 3.97 16.49 -13.34
N LYS A 256 2.82 17.11 -13.67
CA LYS A 256 2.24 17.08 -15.03
C LYS A 256 3.22 17.67 -16.05
N ALA A 257 3.74 18.87 -15.79
CA ALA A 257 4.68 19.54 -16.68
C ALA A 257 5.95 18.71 -16.92
N TYR A 258 6.50 18.11 -15.86
CA TYR A 258 7.68 17.26 -15.94
C TYR A 258 7.39 16.02 -16.80
N ALA A 259 6.32 15.28 -16.50
CA ALA A 259 5.92 14.10 -17.27
C ALA A 259 5.64 14.42 -18.75
N GLU A 260 4.93 15.51 -19.02
CA GLU A 260 4.62 15.93 -20.39
C GLU A 260 5.87 16.28 -21.21
N ALA A 261 6.78 17.07 -20.64
CA ALA A 261 7.97 17.53 -21.33
C ALA A 261 9.01 16.41 -21.45
N PHE A 262 9.36 15.76 -20.33
CA PHE A 262 10.45 14.79 -20.30
C PHE A 262 10.13 13.48 -21.02
N SER A 263 8.86 13.06 -21.10
CA SER A 263 8.48 11.87 -21.89
C SER A 263 8.84 11.98 -23.37
N LYS A 264 9.05 13.19 -23.92
CA LYS A 264 9.51 13.38 -25.31
C LYS A 264 10.93 12.86 -25.56
N LEU A 265 11.68 12.59 -24.49
CA LEU A 265 13.04 12.04 -24.52
C LEU A 265 13.08 10.54 -24.21
N MET A 266 11.92 9.90 -24.05
CA MET A 266 11.75 8.49 -23.71
C MET A 266 10.83 7.80 -24.71
N GLU A 267 10.93 6.48 -24.78
CA GLU A 267 9.98 5.60 -25.49
C GLU A 267 9.39 4.62 -24.45
N PRO A 268 8.21 4.04 -24.65
CA PRO A 268 7.68 3.02 -23.72
C PRO A 268 8.69 1.90 -23.44
N SER A 269 8.73 1.41 -22.19
CA SER A 269 9.76 0.46 -21.72
C SER A 269 11.18 1.04 -21.74
N TYR A 270 11.29 2.34 -21.47
CA TYR A 270 12.57 3.02 -21.33
C TYR A 270 13.34 2.55 -20.09
N ALA A 271 12.63 2.39 -18.98
CA ALA A 271 13.14 1.86 -17.73
C ALA A 271 12.95 0.33 -17.68
N MET A 272 13.98 -0.39 -17.25
CA MET A 272 13.86 -1.81 -16.90
C MET A 272 13.22 -1.97 -15.50
N PRO A 273 12.68 -3.17 -15.17
CA PRO A 273 12.25 -3.50 -13.82
C PRO A 273 13.31 -3.08 -12.80
N LEU A 274 12.89 -2.29 -11.82
CA LEU A 274 13.72 -1.62 -10.82
C LEU A 274 14.36 -2.62 -9.86
N MET A 275 15.35 -3.33 -10.36
CA MET A 275 16.40 -3.87 -9.52
C MET A 275 17.58 -2.91 -9.66
N ASN A 276 17.70 -2.01 -8.68
CA ASN A 276 18.91 -1.24 -8.39
C ASN A 276 19.34 -0.23 -9.47
N HIS A 277 18.58 0.86 -9.65
CA HIS A 277 18.98 1.94 -10.56
C HIS A 277 19.18 3.28 -9.85
N SER A 278 20.45 3.65 -9.70
CA SER A 278 20.89 5.04 -9.74
C SER A 278 20.68 5.60 -11.16
N GLY A 279 19.51 6.17 -11.44
CA GLY A 279 19.28 7.17 -12.51
C GLY A 279 19.72 6.89 -13.96
N ALA A 280 20.31 5.77 -14.36
CA ALA A 280 21.05 5.72 -15.62
C ALA A 280 20.19 5.45 -16.88
N GLY A 281 18.96 4.96 -16.75
CA GLY A 281 18.16 4.47 -17.88
C GLY A 281 18.82 3.27 -18.56
N THR A 282 18.38 2.05 -18.26
CA THR A 282 19.05 0.82 -18.69
C THR A 282 18.40 0.26 -19.95
N LYS A 283 18.96 0.58 -21.13
CA LYS A 283 18.68 -0.21 -22.34
C LYS A 283 19.36 -1.58 -22.22
N GLY A 284 18.65 -2.55 -21.65
CA GLY A 284 18.88 -3.99 -21.80
C GLY A 284 20.10 -4.59 -21.10
N ARG A 285 19.86 -5.37 -20.04
CA ARG A 285 20.72 -6.50 -19.66
C ARG A 285 19.88 -7.72 -19.31
N GLU A 286 20.21 -8.83 -19.95
CA GLU A 286 19.72 -10.16 -19.58
C GLU A 286 20.53 -10.67 -18.37
N LYS A 287 19.82 -11.11 -17.34
CA LYS A 287 20.30 -11.82 -16.13
C LYS A 287 20.77 -10.94 -14.97
N GLU A 288 19.85 -10.69 -14.04
CA GLU A 288 20.15 -10.57 -12.61
C GLU A 288 18.95 -11.06 -11.78
N ASN A 289 19.23 -11.59 -10.60
CA ASN A 289 18.40 -12.53 -9.83
C ASN A 289 16.97 -12.06 -9.56
N SER A 290 15.99 -12.93 -9.84
CA SER A 290 14.56 -12.77 -9.58
C SER A 290 14.16 -12.66 -8.09
N SER A 291 15.12 -12.53 -7.17
CA SER A 291 14.90 -12.39 -5.72
C SER A 291 14.92 -10.93 -5.23
N GLY A 292 15.24 -9.96 -6.10
CA GLY A 292 15.30 -8.54 -5.77
C GLY A 292 13.92 -7.91 -5.62
N GLN A 293 13.50 -7.72 -4.37
CA GLN A 293 12.36 -6.89 -3.99
C GLN A 293 12.61 -5.45 -4.48
N GLY A 294 11.78 -4.91 -5.38
CA GLY A 294 11.98 -3.58 -6.00
C GLY A 294 12.04 -2.41 -5.01
N ASN A 295 12.16 -1.17 -5.48
CA ASN A 295 12.27 0.02 -4.61
C ASN A 295 11.23 -0.04 -3.44
N PRO A 296 11.65 0.11 -2.17
CA PRO A 296 10.76 0.15 -1.02
C PRO A 296 9.51 1.03 -1.21
N PHE A 297 9.63 2.17 -1.90
CA PHE A 297 8.49 3.03 -2.24
C PHE A 297 7.43 2.31 -3.09
N GLN A 298 7.86 1.64 -4.15
CA GLN A 298 6.95 0.89 -5.03
C GLN A 298 6.32 -0.28 -4.30
N MET A 299 7.10 -1.02 -3.51
CA MET A 299 6.58 -2.14 -2.74
C MET A 299 5.51 -1.69 -1.75
N GLN A 300 5.75 -0.56 -1.07
CA GLN A 300 4.79 0.01 -0.14
C GLN A 300 3.54 0.50 -0.86
N ARG A 301 3.67 1.18 -2.00
CA ARG A 301 2.53 1.62 -2.81
C ARG A 301 1.70 0.45 -3.35
N LYS A 302 2.37 -0.64 -3.74
CA LYS A 302 1.74 -1.88 -4.19
C LYS A 302 1.14 -2.69 -3.02
N SER A 303 1.47 -2.35 -1.78
CA SER A 303 0.92 -3.05 -0.62
C SER A 303 -0.59 -2.83 -0.49
N LYS A 304 -1.30 -3.90 -0.13
CA LYS A 304 -2.75 -3.89 0.00
C LYS A 304 -3.23 -2.86 1.02
N ASP A 305 -2.56 -2.75 2.17
CA ASP A 305 -2.97 -1.82 3.23
C ASP A 305 -2.80 -0.36 2.81
N TYR A 306 -1.72 -0.03 2.08
CA TYR A 306 -1.57 1.32 1.54
C TYR A 306 -2.66 1.66 0.52
N LYS A 307 -2.93 0.76 -0.44
CA LYS A 307 -4.01 0.98 -1.42
C LYS A 307 -5.37 1.18 -0.74
N ILE A 308 -5.70 0.39 0.29
CA ILE A 308 -6.92 0.59 1.10
C ILE A 308 -6.93 2.01 1.70
N GLY A 309 -5.84 2.43 2.35
CA GLY A 309 -5.72 3.75 2.96
C GLY A 309 -5.90 4.89 1.95
N ARG A 310 -5.25 4.80 0.79
CA ARG A 310 -5.34 5.80 -0.28
C ARG A 310 -6.76 5.91 -0.84
N VAL A 311 -7.41 4.79 -1.15
CA VAL A 311 -8.80 4.77 -1.66
C VAL A 311 -9.79 5.31 -0.62
N GLN A 312 -9.63 4.94 0.66
CA GLN A 312 -10.46 5.49 1.74
C GLN A 312 -10.29 7.00 1.90
N LYS A 313 -9.07 7.50 1.74
CA LYS A 313 -8.81 8.94 1.80
C LYS A 313 -9.41 9.65 0.60
N ALA A 314 -9.28 9.09 -0.61
CA ALA A 314 -9.93 9.58 -1.81
C ALA A 314 -11.45 9.73 -1.59
N HIS A 315 -12.09 8.67 -1.09
CA HIS A 315 -13.51 8.68 -0.77
C HIS A 315 -13.89 9.78 0.23
N LYS A 316 -13.17 9.89 1.35
CA LYS A 316 -13.45 10.90 2.39
C LYS A 316 -13.28 12.32 1.89
N SER A 317 -12.29 12.56 1.03
CA SER A 317 -12.03 13.87 0.43
C SER A 317 -12.93 14.18 -0.77
N GLY A 318 -13.81 13.25 -1.18
CA GLY A 318 -14.63 13.41 -2.38
C GLY A 318 -13.78 13.46 -3.65
N GLU A 319 -12.66 12.75 -3.70
CA GLU A 319 -11.85 12.52 -4.90
C GLU A 319 -12.38 11.28 -5.66
N SER A 320 -12.02 11.15 -6.93
CA SER A 320 -12.23 9.92 -7.69
C SER A 320 -11.24 8.83 -7.26
N ALA A 321 -11.51 7.59 -7.64
CA ALA A 321 -10.54 6.51 -7.45
C ALA A 321 -9.24 6.85 -8.21
N PRO A 322 -8.05 6.58 -7.63
CA PRO A 322 -6.80 6.77 -8.35
C PRO A 322 -6.76 5.92 -9.64
N GLU A 323 -6.38 6.51 -10.77
CA GLU A 323 -6.42 5.81 -12.08
C GLU A 323 -5.46 4.61 -12.17
N TRP A 324 -4.43 4.57 -11.32
CA TRP A 324 -3.50 3.45 -11.21
C TRP A 324 -4.04 2.26 -10.42
N ILE A 325 -5.25 2.37 -9.86
CA ILE A 325 -5.99 1.28 -9.23
C ILE A 325 -7.21 1.01 -10.11
N ASP A 326 -7.35 -0.24 -10.60
CA ASP A 326 -8.52 -0.61 -11.40
C ASP A 326 -9.82 -0.30 -10.63
N SER A 327 -10.86 0.13 -11.35
CA SER A 327 -12.15 0.52 -10.79
C SER A 327 -12.77 -0.56 -9.89
N TYR A 328 -12.68 -1.84 -10.28
CA TYR A 328 -13.16 -2.95 -9.45
C TYR A 328 -12.28 -3.13 -8.21
N GLU A 329 -10.96 -3.09 -8.38
CA GLU A 329 -10.01 -3.17 -7.26
C GLU A 329 -10.26 -2.04 -6.26
N ALA A 330 -10.42 -0.80 -6.72
CA ALA A 330 -10.69 0.36 -5.88
C ALA A 330 -11.97 0.18 -5.06
N MET A 331 -13.07 -0.28 -5.67
CA MET A 331 -14.30 -0.57 -4.95
C MET A 331 -14.13 -1.70 -3.92
N ASP A 332 -13.51 -2.83 -4.30
CA ASP A 332 -13.25 -3.95 -3.38
C ASP A 332 -12.39 -3.52 -2.19
N LEU A 333 -11.34 -2.72 -2.42
CA LEU A 333 -10.48 -2.18 -1.36
C LEU A 333 -11.21 -1.17 -0.48
N LEU A 334 -12.07 -0.32 -1.06
CA LEU A 334 -12.91 0.61 -0.29
C LEU A 334 -13.80 -0.15 0.69
N TYR A 335 -14.57 -1.13 0.19
CA TYR A 335 -15.49 -1.90 1.02
C TYR A 335 -14.76 -2.75 2.06
N GLN A 336 -13.61 -3.34 1.74
CA GLN A 336 -12.75 -3.99 2.75
C GLN A 336 -12.34 -3.02 3.85
N GLY A 337 -11.95 -1.79 3.48
CA GLY A 337 -11.59 -0.76 4.45
C GLY A 337 -12.76 -0.30 5.32
N LEU A 338 -13.96 -0.16 4.75
CA LEU A 338 -15.17 0.20 5.49
C LEU A 338 -15.57 -0.92 6.46
N ALA A 339 -15.53 -2.17 5.99
CA ALA A 339 -15.86 -3.37 6.76
C ALA A 339 -14.92 -3.64 7.93
N LYS A 340 -13.60 -3.42 7.78
CA LYS A 340 -12.63 -3.55 8.89
C LYS A 340 -13.04 -2.73 10.13
N LYS A 341 -13.72 -1.59 9.94
CA LYS A 341 -14.20 -0.77 11.07
C LYS A 341 -15.42 -1.35 11.78
N LEU A 342 -16.22 -2.16 11.09
CA LEU A 342 -17.37 -2.85 11.67
C LEU A 342 -16.95 -4.07 12.49
N ALA A 343 -15.98 -4.83 11.99
CA ALA A 343 -15.57 -6.10 12.59
C ALA A 343 -14.88 -5.93 13.97
N ILE A 344 -14.11 -4.85 14.17
CA ILE A 344 -13.44 -4.53 15.45
C ILE A 344 -14.43 -4.48 16.65
N GLU A 345 -15.71 -4.24 16.42
CA GLU A 345 -16.73 -4.23 17.48
C GLU A 345 -17.19 -5.65 17.90
N ALA A 346 -16.90 -6.70 17.13
CA ALA A 346 -17.32 -8.07 17.40
C ALA A 346 -16.23 -8.90 18.11
N LYS A 347 -16.61 -9.67 19.14
CA LYS A 347 -15.67 -10.50 19.92
C LYS A 347 -15.27 -11.77 19.17
N THR A 348 -13.98 -12.12 19.20
CA THR A 348 -13.49 -13.38 18.61
C THR A 348 -13.90 -14.61 19.42
N PHE A 349 -14.09 -15.77 18.76
CA PHE A 349 -14.31 -17.06 19.45
C PHE A 349 -13.04 -17.50 20.17
N THR A 350 -12.94 -17.19 21.46
CA THR A 350 -11.83 -17.64 22.32
C THR A 350 -12.38 -18.40 23.53
N GLU A 351 -11.71 -19.49 23.88
CA GLU A 351 -11.86 -20.16 25.18
C GLU A 351 -10.60 -19.95 26.00
N SER A 352 -10.77 -19.82 27.31
CA SER A 352 -9.63 -19.80 28.23
C SER A 352 -9.07 -21.21 28.34
N ALA A 353 -7.86 -21.43 27.83
CA ALA A 353 -7.12 -22.66 28.06
C ALA A 353 -6.01 -22.43 29.07
N ARG A 354 -5.75 -23.45 29.88
CA ARG A 354 -4.65 -23.45 30.83
C ARG A 354 -3.38 -23.89 30.12
N PHE A 355 -2.40 -23.01 30.08
CA PHE A 355 -1.07 -23.31 29.57
C PHE A 355 -0.08 -23.42 30.74
N PRO A 356 0.56 -24.57 30.96
CA PRO A 356 1.48 -24.74 32.07
C PRO A 356 2.79 -23.98 31.80
N LEU A 357 3.09 -22.96 32.59
CA LEU A 357 4.34 -22.20 32.48
C LEU A 357 5.50 -22.96 33.11
N ILE A 358 5.27 -23.55 34.29
CA ILE A 358 6.29 -24.24 35.07
C ILE A 358 5.67 -25.47 35.73
N TRP A 359 6.33 -26.61 35.55
CA TRP A 359 6.03 -27.85 36.26
C TRP A 359 6.91 -28.00 37.50
N TYR A 360 6.30 -28.30 38.65
CA TYR A 360 6.96 -28.43 39.96
C TYR A 360 6.40 -29.61 40.79
N GLY A 361 7.06 -29.89 41.91
CA GLY A 361 6.83 -31.11 42.68
C GLY A 361 7.45 -32.33 42.01
N SER A 362 7.57 -33.42 42.74
CA SER A 362 8.25 -34.62 42.26
C SER A 362 7.74 -35.86 42.98
N ARG A 363 7.28 -36.86 42.23
CA ARG A 363 6.94 -38.19 42.75
C ARG A 363 7.55 -39.27 41.88
N ASN A 364 7.66 -40.48 42.42
CA ASN A 364 8.19 -41.62 41.67
C ASN A 364 7.28 -41.93 40.46
N PHE A 365 7.91 -42.20 39.31
CA PHE A 365 7.23 -42.60 38.08
C PHE A 365 6.62 -44.00 38.24
N LYS A 366 5.35 -44.16 37.84
CA LYS A 366 4.62 -45.43 37.94
C LYS A 366 4.37 -45.99 36.54
N SER A 367 5.11 -47.04 36.16
CA SER A 367 4.97 -47.70 34.86
C SER A 367 3.56 -48.28 34.72
N GLY A 368 2.83 -47.88 33.68
CA GLY A 368 1.44 -48.30 33.41
C GLY A 368 0.38 -47.25 33.76
N ARG A 369 0.72 -46.21 34.54
CA ARG A 369 -0.15 -45.05 34.80
C ARG A 369 0.38 -43.76 34.18
N ASP A 370 1.70 -43.56 34.22
CA ASP A 370 2.31 -42.30 33.82
C ASP A 370 2.79 -42.32 32.36
N ASN A 371 2.58 -41.22 31.65
CA ASN A 371 3.21 -40.95 30.35
C ASN A 371 4.60 -40.32 30.53
N LEU A 372 5.43 -40.38 29.48
CA LEU A 372 6.82 -39.92 29.49
C LEU A 372 7.01 -38.39 29.44
N GLU A 373 5.93 -37.62 29.39
CA GLU A 373 6.03 -36.15 29.41
C GLU A 373 6.46 -35.66 30.79
N ASN A 374 7.16 -34.52 30.89
CA ASN A 374 7.48 -33.90 32.19
C ASN A 374 8.16 -34.84 33.22
N ILE A 375 8.94 -35.81 32.75
CA ILE A 375 9.78 -36.67 33.59
C ILE A 375 11.13 -36.01 33.86
N ALA A 376 11.71 -36.32 35.00
CA ALA A 376 13.06 -35.93 35.37
C ALA A 376 13.78 -37.11 36.02
N PHE A 377 15.10 -37.13 35.93
CA PHE A 377 15.91 -38.05 36.72
C PHE A 377 16.02 -37.52 38.15
N GLY A 378 15.89 -38.41 39.13
CA GLY A 378 16.12 -38.10 40.53
C GLY A 378 16.58 -39.32 41.31
N PHE A 379 16.84 -39.14 42.59
CA PHE A 379 17.27 -40.22 43.47
C PHE A 379 16.15 -40.58 44.45
N ASP A 380 16.08 -41.86 44.83
CA ASP A 380 15.27 -42.31 45.97
C ASP A 380 15.99 -42.05 47.31
N GLU A 381 15.36 -42.45 48.42
CA GLU A 381 15.92 -42.29 49.77
C GLU A 381 17.23 -43.08 49.97
N ASN A 382 17.52 -44.04 49.09
CA ASN A 382 18.73 -44.87 49.11
C ASN A 382 19.76 -44.44 48.05
N ALA A 383 19.64 -43.22 47.51
CA ALA A 383 20.49 -42.68 46.47
C ALA A 383 20.52 -43.49 45.15
N ARG A 384 19.47 -44.26 44.85
CA ARG A 384 19.34 -44.98 43.57
C ARG A 384 18.66 -44.09 42.54
N LEU A 385 19.21 -44.07 41.33
CA LEU A 385 18.66 -43.32 40.21
C LEU A 385 17.28 -43.88 39.84
N GLN A 386 16.29 -43.01 39.76
CA GLN A 386 14.92 -43.33 39.38
C GLN A 386 14.32 -42.22 38.53
N LEU A 387 13.30 -42.58 37.75
CA LEU A 387 12.48 -41.61 37.04
C LEU A 387 11.47 -41.00 38.01
N LYS A 388 11.41 -39.66 38.03
CA LYS A 388 10.41 -38.89 38.76
C LYS A 388 9.50 -38.15 37.79
N LYS A 389 8.22 -38.06 38.13
CA LYS A 389 7.20 -37.32 37.40
C LYS A 389 6.91 -36.01 38.15
N LYS A 390 6.90 -34.88 37.44
CA LYS A 390 6.41 -33.62 37.99
C LYS A 390 4.90 -33.67 38.07
N GLU A 391 4.35 -33.33 39.24
CA GLU A 391 2.93 -33.58 39.56
C GLU A 391 2.06 -32.32 39.43
N ASN A 392 2.64 -31.15 39.69
CA ASN A 392 1.91 -29.89 39.72
C ASN A 392 2.41 -28.96 38.62
N SER A 393 1.53 -28.09 38.14
CA SER A 393 1.86 -27.01 37.22
C SER A 393 1.35 -25.68 37.76
N ILE A 394 2.11 -24.62 37.49
CA ILE A 394 1.60 -23.26 37.53
C ILE A 394 1.07 -22.95 36.14
N ASP A 395 -0.24 -22.85 36.03
CA ASP A 395 -0.91 -22.60 34.76
C ASP A 395 -1.17 -21.11 34.57
N TYR A 396 -0.98 -20.63 33.35
CA TYR A 396 -1.44 -19.31 32.92
C TYR A 396 -2.65 -19.48 32.00
N GLN A 397 -3.69 -18.68 32.22
CA GLN A 397 -4.86 -18.69 31.35
C GLN A 397 -4.56 -17.88 30.10
N ILE A 398 -4.43 -18.55 28.96
CA ILE A 398 -4.36 -17.89 27.66
C ILE A 398 -5.69 -18.06 26.93
N PRO A 399 -6.24 -16.98 26.33
CA PRO A 399 -7.35 -17.12 25.42
C PRO A 399 -6.86 -17.84 24.16
N ILE A 400 -7.29 -19.08 23.96
CA ILE A 400 -7.02 -19.83 22.74
C ILE A 400 -8.22 -19.66 21.81
N LYS A 401 -7.97 -19.28 20.56
CA LYS A 401 -9.00 -19.27 19.52
C LYS A 401 -9.49 -20.70 19.29
N GLN A 402 -10.78 -20.95 19.45
CA GLN A 402 -11.32 -22.29 19.20
C GLN A 402 -11.22 -22.62 17.70
N SER A 403 -10.46 -23.66 17.36
CA SER A 403 -10.57 -24.32 16.06
C SER A 403 -11.42 -25.58 16.22
N THR A 404 -12.74 -25.44 16.27
CA THR A 404 -13.62 -26.61 16.25
C THR A 404 -13.89 -27.04 14.80
N ALA A 405 -13.75 -28.33 14.53
CA ALA A 405 -14.32 -28.97 13.35
C ALA A 405 -15.84 -29.09 13.59
N GLY A 406 -16.67 -28.49 12.72
CA GLY A 406 -18.13 -28.58 12.86
C GLY A 406 -18.92 -27.27 12.73
N PHE A 407 -18.28 -26.12 12.49
CA PHE A 407 -19.01 -24.91 12.15
C PHE A 407 -19.90 -25.14 10.91
N PRO A 408 -21.21 -24.80 10.96
CA PRO A 408 -22.08 -24.89 9.80
C PRO A 408 -21.50 -24.09 8.63
N LYS A 409 -21.60 -24.63 7.40
CA LYS A 409 -21.15 -23.90 6.22
C LYS A 409 -21.97 -22.63 6.03
N ALA A 410 -21.26 -21.56 5.74
CA ALA A 410 -21.80 -20.25 5.44
C ALA A 410 -22.19 -20.24 3.95
N ARG A 411 -23.47 -20.18 3.60
CA ARG A 411 -23.88 -19.97 2.20
C ARG A 411 -24.70 -18.70 2.09
N PHE A 412 -24.01 -17.61 1.80
CA PHE A 412 -24.48 -16.25 2.03
C PHE A 412 -23.95 -15.35 0.92
N VAL A 413 -24.75 -14.63 0.12
CA VAL A 413 -25.92 -13.82 0.44
C VAL A 413 -26.80 -13.70 -0.80
N LEU A 414 -28.12 -13.63 -0.64
CA LEU A 414 -29.05 -13.07 -1.64
C LEU A 414 -29.08 -11.54 -1.49
N LEU A 415 -28.41 -10.82 -2.39
CA LEU A 415 -28.43 -9.37 -2.44
C LEU A 415 -29.41 -8.91 -3.52
N ASP A 416 -30.42 -8.15 -3.08
CA ASP A 416 -31.27 -7.40 -3.99
C ASP A 416 -30.44 -6.30 -4.68
N THR A 417 -30.51 -6.26 -6.01
CA THR A 417 -29.92 -5.18 -6.82
C THR A 417 -30.96 -4.50 -7.69
N SER A 418 -32.23 -4.53 -7.30
CA SER A 418 -33.33 -3.78 -7.90
C SER A 418 -33.08 -2.27 -7.94
N GLY A 419 -33.80 -1.56 -8.81
CA GLY A 419 -33.65 -0.11 -8.96
C GLY A 419 -33.93 0.68 -7.66
N SER A 420 -34.74 0.15 -6.75
CA SER A 420 -35.01 0.78 -5.46
C SER A 420 -33.80 0.74 -4.51
N MET A 421 -32.94 -0.26 -4.65
CA MET A 421 -31.69 -0.37 -3.88
C MET A 421 -30.67 0.72 -4.25
N ALA A 422 -30.77 1.33 -5.44
CA ALA A 422 -29.91 2.46 -5.84
C ALA A 422 -30.26 3.76 -5.12
N LYS A 423 -31.43 3.86 -4.48
CA LYS A 423 -31.93 5.07 -3.81
C LYS A 423 -31.45 5.15 -2.35
N ASP A 424 -31.64 6.30 -1.72
CA ASP A 424 -31.44 6.45 -0.28
C ASP A 424 -32.53 5.70 0.53
N PHE A 425 -32.37 5.63 1.86
CA PHE A 425 -33.33 4.93 2.75
C PHE A 425 -34.74 5.54 2.76
N ASN A 426 -34.89 6.80 2.33
CA ASN A 426 -36.18 7.48 2.19
C ASN A 426 -36.76 7.36 0.77
N ASN A 427 -36.15 6.53 -0.10
CA ASN A 427 -36.48 6.38 -1.52
C ASN A 427 -36.25 7.66 -2.36
N GLY A 428 -35.37 8.55 -1.90
CA GLY A 428 -34.93 9.74 -2.63
C GLY A 428 -33.64 9.51 -3.41
N ASP A 429 -33.29 10.51 -4.24
CA ASP A 429 -32.09 10.49 -5.11
C ASP A 429 -30.86 11.11 -4.43
N ASN A 430 -30.91 11.39 -3.12
CA ASN A 430 -29.77 11.91 -2.35
C ASN A 430 -28.79 10.78 -1.99
N ILE A 431 -28.24 10.16 -3.03
CA ILE A 431 -27.39 8.97 -2.94
C ILE A 431 -25.95 9.29 -2.54
N GLY A 432 -25.62 10.55 -2.31
CA GLY A 432 -24.28 10.99 -1.90
C GLY A 432 -23.27 11.02 -3.06
N SER A 433 -22.01 10.67 -2.78
CA SER A 433 -20.92 10.75 -3.75
C SER A 433 -20.88 9.51 -4.65
N ALA A 434 -20.92 9.74 -5.98
CA ALA A 434 -20.81 8.69 -6.98
C ALA A 434 -19.39 8.50 -7.58
N LYS A 435 -18.37 9.17 -7.02
CA LYS A 435 -17.03 9.23 -7.61
C LYS A 435 -16.24 7.91 -7.54
N ILE A 436 -16.46 7.12 -6.50
CA ILE A 436 -15.85 5.78 -6.31
C ILE A 436 -16.93 4.71 -6.25
N VAL A 437 -18.08 5.02 -5.65
CA VAL A 437 -19.23 4.13 -5.52
C VAL A 437 -20.26 4.56 -6.57
N PRO A 438 -20.39 3.89 -7.73
CA PRO A 438 -21.20 4.41 -8.84
C PRO A 438 -22.69 4.63 -8.51
N TRP A 439 -23.19 3.87 -7.54
CA TRP A 439 -24.56 3.96 -7.02
C TRP A 439 -24.71 4.87 -5.81
N GLY A 440 -23.68 5.64 -5.47
CA GLY A 440 -23.69 6.58 -4.36
C GLY A 440 -23.44 5.95 -2.98
N ASP A 441 -22.63 6.63 -2.16
CA ASP A 441 -22.23 6.24 -0.81
C ASP A 441 -23.32 6.41 0.27
N ARG A 442 -24.54 6.82 -0.09
CA ARG A 442 -25.73 6.88 0.78
C ARG A 442 -26.90 6.01 0.31
N SER A 443 -26.71 5.24 -0.76
CA SER A 443 -27.75 4.32 -1.23
C SER A 443 -27.95 3.15 -0.26
N LYS A 444 -29.14 2.52 -0.33
CA LYS A 444 -29.42 1.27 0.39
C LYS A 444 -28.46 0.16 -0.01
N TYR A 445 -28.12 0.09 -1.31
CA TYR A 445 -27.18 -0.91 -1.82
C TYR A 445 -25.78 -0.74 -1.24
N HIS A 446 -25.31 0.50 -1.09
CA HIS A 446 -24.05 0.77 -0.38
C HIS A 446 -24.07 0.22 1.04
N ALA A 447 -25.13 0.49 1.81
CA ALA A 447 -25.26 0.01 3.18
C ALA A 447 -25.31 -1.53 3.26
N ALA A 448 -26.04 -2.18 2.34
CA ALA A 448 -26.10 -3.64 2.23
C ALA A 448 -24.73 -4.27 1.90
N LEU A 449 -23.95 -3.64 1.00
CA LEU A 449 -22.59 -4.09 0.69
C LEU A 449 -21.63 -3.91 1.85
N VAL A 450 -21.72 -2.80 2.58
CA VAL A 450 -20.93 -2.57 3.79
C VAL A 450 -21.18 -3.67 4.82
N GLU A 451 -22.43 -4.08 5.03
CA GLU A 451 -22.76 -5.22 5.91
C GLU A 451 -22.22 -6.54 5.39
N TRP A 452 -22.35 -6.80 4.09
CA TRP A 452 -21.86 -8.04 3.50
C TRP A 452 -20.34 -8.14 3.63
N TYR A 453 -19.59 -7.09 3.29
CA TYR A 453 -18.14 -7.07 3.52
C TYR A 453 -17.79 -7.12 5.00
N GLY A 454 -18.59 -6.49 5.88
CA GLY A 454 -18.45 -6.59 7.33
C GLY A 454 -18.53 -8.04 7.81
N PHE A 455 -19.49 -8.80 7.29
CA PHE A 455 -19.61 -10.23 7.54
C PHE A 455 -18.40 -11.03 7.04
N LEU A 456 -17.87 -10.70 5.85
CA LEU A 456 -16.66 -11.37 5.33
C LEU A 456 -15.43 -11.10 6.21
N GLU A 457 -15.22 -9.86 6.66
CA GLU A 457 -14.13 -9.54 7.58
C GLU A 457 -14.33 -10.20 8.95
N TRP A 458 -15.56 -10.25 9.46
CA TRP A 458 -15.86 -10.98 10.70
C TRP A 458 -15.54 -12.49 10.58
N LEU A 459 -15.92 -13.13 9.46
CA LEU A 459 -15.57 -14.53 9.19
C LEU A 459 -14.04 -14.72 9.12
N LYS A 460 -13.33 -13.75 8.53
CA LYS A 460 -11.86 -13.79 8.39
C LYS A 460 -11.16 -13.63 9.74
N GLU A 461 -11.58 -12.70 10.58
CA GLU A 461 -11.01 -12.48 11.92
C GLU A 461 -11.17 -13.70 12.86
N ASN A 462 -12.25 -14.46 12.62
CA ASN A 462 -12.56 -15.71 13.30
C ASN A 462 -12.00 -16.96 12.60
N HIS A 463 -11.19 -16.82 11.54
CA HIS A 463 -10.61 -17.94 10.77
C HIS A 463 -11.64 -18.91 10.19
N LEU A 464 -12.86 -18.42 9.96
CA LEU A 464 -13.97 -19.18 9.40
C LEU A 464 -14.03 -19.06 7.87
N LEU A 465 -13.61 -17.91 7.31
CA LEU A 465 -13.81 -17.58 5.89
C LEU A 465 -13.36 -18.67 4.91
N GLU A 466 -12.19 -19.28 5.14
CA GLU A 466 -11.66 -20.36 4.29
C GLU A 466 -12.44 -21.68 4.41
N ARG A 467 -13.08 -21.92 5.56
CA ARG A 467 -13.77 -23.18 5.88
C ARG A 467 -15.22 -23.18 5.42
N VAL A 468 -15.85 -22.02 5.46
CA VAL A 468 -17.31 -21.93 5.37
C VAL A 468 -17.84 -21.85 3.94
N GLY A 469 -17.00 -21.48 2.97
CA GLY A 469 -17.41 -21.17 1.60
C GLY A 469 -18.10 -19.81 1.53
N THR A 470 -18.08 -19.16 0.37
CA THR A 470 -18.79 -17.89 0.17
C THR A 470 -19.34 -17.89 -1.24
N ASP A 471 -20.67 -17.99 -1.34
CA ASP A 471 -21.39 -17.96 -2.59
C ASP A 471 -22.40 -16.83 -2.51
N LEU A 472 -22.60 -16.08 -3.60
CA LEU A 472 -23.49 -14.93 -3.61
C LEU A 472 -24.50 -15.06 -4.74
N VAL A 473 -25.75 -14.74 -4.44
CA VAL A 473 -26.79 -14.55 -5.44
C VAL A 473 -27.11 -13.06 -5.49
N ASN A 474 -26.90 -12.47 -6.65
CA ASN A 474 -27.38 -11.14 -6.96
C ASN A 474 -28.67 -11.29 -7.78
N PHE A 475 -29.77 -10.68 -7.33
CA PHE A 475 -31.04 -10.75 -8.06
C PHE A 475 -31.60 -9.35 -8.35
N SER A 476 -32.14 -9.19 -9.55
CA SER A 476 -32.88 -8.03 -10.00
C SER A 476 -33.76 -8.44 -11.19
N SER A 477 -33.51 -7.94 -12.40
CA SER A 477 -34.16 -8.45 -13.61
C SER A 477 -33.72 -9.89 -13.92
N ASP A 478 -32.43 -10.17 -13.70
CA ASP A 478 -31.85 -11.50 -13.77
C ASP A 478 -31.38 -11.95 -12.39
N THR A 479 -31.26 -13.27 -12.21
CA THR A 479 -30.67 -13.89 -11.01
C THR A 479 -29.33 -14.50 -11.35
N ILE A 480 -28.27 -13.96 -10.79
CA ILE A 480 -26.88 -14.34 -11.07
C ILE A 480 -26.31 -15.01 -9.81
N TYR A 481 -25.93 -16.28 -9.94
CA TYR A 481 -25.27 -17.05 -8.88
C TYR A 481 -23.76 -17.08 -9.09
N ALA A 482 -23.03 -16.69 -8.05
CA ALA A 482 -21.59 -16.67 -7.99
C ALA A 482 -21.10 -17.69 -6.97
N LYS A 483 -20.30 -18.66 -7.40
CA LYS A 483 -19.65 -19.63 -6.50
C LYS A 483 -18.23 -19.19 -6.16
N GLY A 484 -17.91 -19.19 -4.87
CA GLY A 484 -16.60 -18.80 -4.34
C GLY A 484 -16.43 -17.29 -4.13
N LEU A 485 -15.61 -16.94 -3.13
CA LEU A 485 -15.43 -15.58 -2.61
C LEU A 485 -15.10 -14.54 -3.69
N GLU A 486 -14.15 -14.84 -4.58
CA GLU A 486 -13.72 -13.91 -5.62
C GLU A 486 -14.83 -13.61 -6.63
N ASN A 487 -15.58 -14.61 -7.06
CA ASN A 487 -16.72 -14.41 -7.97
C ASN A 487 -17.87 -13.70 -7.25
N ALA A 488 -18.09 -14.03 -5.98
CA ALA A 488 -19.10 -13.37 -5.15
C ALA A 488 -18.84 -11.86 -5.05
N LYS A 489 -17.59 -11.45 -4.82
CA LYS A 489 -17.18 -10.04 -4.81
C LYS A 489 -17.34 -9.35 -6.16
N LYS A 490 -16.96 -10.03 -7.25
CA LYS A 490 -17.16 -9.51 -8.61
C LYS A 490 -18.62 -9.22 -8.92
N ILE A 491 -19.52 -10.11 -8.55
CA ILE A 491 -20.95 -9.97 -8.84
C ILE A 491 -21.63 -8.99 -7.87
N SER A 492 -21.19 -8.91 -6.61
CA SER A 492 -21.71 -7.91 -5.67
C SER A 492 -21.35 -6.47 -6.08
N LEU A 493 -20.21 -6.26 -6.74
CA LEU A 493 -19.78 -4.94 -7.20
C LEU A 493 -20.30 -4.58 -8.60
N ARG A 494 -21.25 -5.37 -9.13
CA ARG A 494 -21.92 -5.16 -10.43
C ARG A 494 -23.44 -5.29 -10.29
N PRO A 495 -24.10 -4.38 -9.53
CA PRO A 495 -25.55 -4.37 -9.42
C PRO A 495 -26.22 -4.08 -10.77
N GLN A 496 -27.45 -4.58 -10.94
CA GLN A 496 -28.20 -4.47 -12.21
C GLN A 496 -29.14 -3.26 -12.24
N PHE A 497 -29.72 -2.88 -11.09
CA PHE A 497 -30.70 -1.81 -10.91
C PHE A 497 -31.94 -1.90 -11.81
N GLY A 498 -32.45 -3.12 -11.99
CA GLY A 498 -33.66 -3.43 -12.76
C GLY A 498 -34.89 -3.73 -11.90
N SER A 499 -35.71 -4.69 -12.34
CA SER A 499 -36.87 -5.20 -11.59
C SER A 499 -36.47 -6.05 -10.38
N THR A 500 -37.43 -6.58 -9.61
CA THR A 500 -37.17 -7.38 -8.40
C THR A 500 -37.66 -8.82 -8.61
N LYS A 501 -37.06 -9.54 -9.56
CA LYS A 501 -37.42 -10.91 -9.92
C LYS A 501 -36.37 -11.92 -9.44
N LEU A 502 -36.84 -13.09 -9.02
CA LEU A 502 -35.98 -14.19 -8.57
C LEU A 502 -36.24 -15.45 -9.39
N ASN A 503 -35.20 -15.96 -10.06
CA ASN A 503 -35.24 -17.21 -10.81
C ASN A 503 -34.66 -18.35 -9.97
N LEU A 504 -35.55 -19.24 -9.49
CA LEU A 504 -35.16 -20.34 -8.61
C LEU A 504 -34.22 -21.36 -9.24
N ASN A 505 -34.27 -21.52 -10.57
CA ASN A 505 -33.40 -22.47 -11.27
C ASN A 505 -31.92 -22.11 -11.09
N ASN A 506 -31.63 -20.81 -10.94
CA ASN A 506 -30.26 -20.30 -10.81
C ASN A 506 -29.73 -20.40 -9.36
N ILE A 507 -30.61 -20.61 -8.37
CA ILE A 507 -30.22 -20.65 -6.94
C ILE A 507 -30.37 -22.04 -6.31
N GLY A 508 -30.77 -23.06 -7.08
CA GLY A 508 -30.95 -24.42 -6.56
C GLY A 508 -29.70 -25.00 -5.89
N GLU A 509 -28.50 -24.65 -6.39
CA GLU A 509 -27.21 -25.03 -5.78
C GLU A 509 -27.03 -24.42 -4.37
N MET A 510 -27.53 -23.20 -4.15
CA MET A 510 -27.42 -22.50 -2.86
C MET A 510 -28.13 -23.26 -1.74
N PHE A 511 -29.28 -23.88 -2.05
CA PHE A 511 -30.08 -24.66 -1.11
C PHE A 511 -29.64 -26.13 -0.98
N LYS A 512 -28.54 -26.56 -1.61
CA LYS A 512 -28.04 -27.94 -1.43
C LYS A 512 -27.49 -28.15 -0.02
N GLY A 513 -27.88 -29.27 0.60
CA GLY A 513 -27.41 -29.65 1.94
C GLY A 513 -28.38 -29.24 3.05
N LYS A 514 -27.92 -29.19 4.30
CA LYS A 514 -28.73 -28.82 5.47
C LYS A 514 -27.90 -28.01 6.45
N GLY A 515 -28.55 -27.16 7.24
CA GLY A 515 -27.92 -26.41 8.33
C GLY A 515 -27.03 -25.24 7.89
N ASN A 516 -26.99 -24.89 6.60
CA ASN A 516 -26.31 -23.68 6.15
C ASN A 516 -26.96 -22.43 6.75
N LEU A 517 -26.18 -21.38 6.96
CA LEU A 517 -26.70 -20.06 7.30
C LEU A 517 -26.93 -19.28 5.99
N VAL A 518 -28.16 -18.80 5.78
CA VAL A 518 -28.63 -18.10 4.57
C VAL A 518 -29.09 -16.69 4.94
N LEU A 519 -28.40 -15.68 4.40
CA LEU A 519 -28.78 -14.26 4.56
C LEU A 519 -29.36 -13.73 3.27
N SER A 520 -30.36 -12.88 3.43
CA SER A 520 -30.92 -12.06 2.35
C SER A 520 -31.11 -10.63 2.82
N ILE A 521 -30.85 -9.67 1.95
CA ILE A 521 -31.08 -8.24 2.18
C ILE A 521 -31.86 -7.70 0.97
N SER A 522 -33.02 -7.09 1.22
CA SER A 522 -33.91 -6.54 0.19
C SER A 522 -34.66 -5.33 0.72
N ASP A 523 -35.03 -4.39 -0.15
CA ASP A 523 -35.90 -3.26 0.22
C ASP A 523 -37.33 -3.38 -0.30
N GLY A 524 -37.63 -4.40 -1.11
CA GLY A 524 -38.92 -4.56 -1.78
C GLY A 524 -39.46 -5.99 -1.80
N SER A 525 -40.68 -6.11 -2.34
CA SER A 525 -41.30 -7.41 -2.62
C SER A 525 -40.67 -8.03 -3.87
N ILE A 526 -40.62 -9.36 -3.92
CA ILE A 526 -40.20 -10.07 -5.14
C ILE A 526 -41.40 -10.11 -6.09
N ASP A 527 -41.27 -9.55 -7.30
CA ASP A 527 -42.36 -9.36 -8.26
C ASP A 527 -43.06 -10.68 -8.64
N ASN A 528 -42.30 -11.78 -8.72
CA ASN A 528 -42.81 -13.11 -9.05
C ASN A 528 -43.05 -14.01 -7.83
N TRP A 529 -43.12 -13.44 -6.61
CA TRP A 529 -43.19 -14.18 -5.36
C TRP A 529 -44.32 -15.23 -5.33
N ASP A 530 -45.53 -14.86 -5.77
CA ASP A 530 -46.70 -15.76 -5.77
C ASP A 530 -46.44 -17.08 -6.51
N SER A 531 -45.60 -17.03 -7.55
CA SER A 531 -45.26 -18.21 -8.37
C SER A 531 -44.10 -19.05 -7.82
N ILE A 532 -43.26 -18.48 -6.94
CA ILE A 532 -42.01 -19.11 -6.48
C ILE A 532 -41.96 -19.38 -4.98
N SER A 533 -42.83 -18.76 -4.19
CA SER A 533 -42.78 -18.74 -2.72
C SER A 533 -42.71 -20.14 -2.14
N GLY A 534 -43.59 -21.05 -2.54
CA GLY A 534 -43.61 -22.43 -2.03
C GLY A 534 -42.27 -23.17 -2.20
N SER A 535 -41.67 -23.08 -3.38
CA SER A 535 -40.38 -23.70 -3.68
C SER A 535 -39.23 -23.04 -2.92
N TYR A 536 -39.21 -21.71 -2.85
CA TYR A 536 -38.21 -20.96 -2.08
C TYR A 536 -38.28 -21.29 -0.58
N LEU A 537 -39.49 -21.26 0.00
CA LEU A 537 -39.72 -21.55 1.42
C LEU A 537 -39.33 -22.99 1.77
N ASN A 538 -39.57 -23.95 0.89
CA ASN A 538 -39.10 -25.33 1.08
C ASN A 538 -37.57 -25.44 1.05
N GLY A 539 -36.90 -24.64 0.22
CA GLY A 539 -35.44 -24.55 0.19
C GLY A 539 -34.87 -23.99 1.51
N VAL A 540 -35.39 -22.84 1.97
CA VAL A 540 -34.85 -22.16 3.15
C VAL A 540 -35.14 -22.87 4.48
N LYS A 541 -36.23 -23.64 4.59
CA LYS A 541 -36.61 -24.37 5.82
C LYS A 541 -35.54 -25.36 6.33
N ASN A 542 -34.66 -25.84 5.45
CA ASN A 542 -33.56 -26.74 5.82
C ASN A 542 -32.31 -26.01 6.32
N HIS A 543 -32.37 -24.69 6.43
CA HIS A 543 -31.28 -23.77 6.70
C HIS A 543 -31.66 -22.80 7.82
N TYR A 544 -30.67 -22.16 8.43
CA TYR A 544 -30.95 -21.02 9.27
C TYR A 544 -31.10 -19.79 8.35
N GLY A 545 -32.33 -19.38 8.12
CA GLY A 545 -32.64 -18.22 7.30
C GLY A 545 -32.66 -16.94 8.12
N ILE A 546 -31.98 -15.90 7.64
CA ILE A 546 -32.12 -14.51 8.08
C ILE A 546 -32.49 -13.66 6.86
N HIS A 547 -33.48 -12.79 7.03
CA HIS A 547 -33.84 -11.78 6.05
C HIS A 547 -33.86 -10.40 6.72
N LEU A 548 -33.12 -9.47 6.14
CA LEU A 548 -33.12 -8.06 6.53
C LEU A 548 -33.91 -7.28 5.49
N GLN A 549 -35.08 -6.80 5.89
CA GLN A 549 -35.95 -5.97 5.09
C GLN A 549 -35.60 -4.50 5.33
N LEU A 550 -35.17 -3.79 4.29
CA LEU A 550 -34.94 -2.36 4.34
C LEU A 550 -36.27 -1.64 4.08
N GLY A 551 -36.88 -1.10 5.14
CA GLY A 551 -38.17 -0.43 5.10
C GLY A 551 -39.33 -1.29 5.61
N ALA A 552 -40.52 -1.04 5.07
CA ALA A 552 -41.76 -1.62 5.55
C ALA A 552 -41.89 -3.12 5.24
N GLU A 553 -42.78 -3.78 5.98
CA GLU A 553 -43.11 -5.17 5.76
C GLU A 553 -43.79 -5.41 4.39
N THR A 554 -43.41 -6.51 3.73
CA THR A 554 -43.90 -6.97 2.42
C THR A 554 -44.62 -8.30 2.55
N LEU A 555 -45.26 -8.78 1.48
CA LEU A 555 -45.81 -10.14 1.47
C LEU A 555 -44.69 -11.18 1.62
N THR A 556 -43.57 -10.97 0.92
CA THR A 556 -42.38 -11.83 1.01
C THR A 556 -41.89 -11.97 2.46
N THR A 557 -41.79 -10.88 3.21
CA THR A 557 -41.32 -10.95 4.61
C THR A 557 -42.32 -11.60 5.55
N LYS A 558 -43.63 -11.42 5.34
CA LYS A 558 -44.66 -12.13 6.10
C LYS A 558 -44.53 -13.64 5.91
N ASP A 559 -44.40 -14.08 4.67
CA ASP A 559 -44.31 -15.51 4.33
C ASP A 559 -43.02 -16.14 4.86
N LEU A 560 -41.89 -15.43 4.75
CA LEU A 560 -40.62 -15.85 5.35
C LEU A 560 -40.75 -16.03 6.85
N ARG A 561 -41.36 -15.07 7.56
CA ARG A 561 -41.57 -15.16 9.00
C ARG A 561 -42.47 -16.34 9.38
N GLN A 562 -43.56 -16.56 8.64
CA GLN A 562 -44.44 -17.72 8.85
C GLN A 562 -43.72 -19.05 8.61
N ALA A 563 -42.75 -19.08 7.69
CA ALA A 563 -41.93 -20.26 7.43
C ALA A 563 -40.78 -20.47 8.45
N GLY A 564 -40.68 -19.62 9.49
CA GLY A 564 -39.68 -19.74 10.55
C GLY A 564 -38.33 -19.07 10.24
N VAL A 565 -38.25 -18.26 9.18
CA VAL A 565 -37.07 -17.42 8.89
C VAL A 565 -37.04 -16.23 9.85
N HIS A 566 -35.86 -15.88 10.36
CA HIS A 566 -35.70 -14.67 11.17
C HIS A 566 -35.79 -13.44 10.28
N VAL A 567 -36.74 -12.54 10.53
CA VAL A 567 -36.98 -11.35 9.71
C VAL A 567 -36.87 -10.10 10.58
N GLU A 568 -36.02 -9.15 10.19
CA GLU A 568 -35.94 -7.82 10.80
C GLU A 568 -36.24 -6.73 9.76
N ASN A 569 -37.11 -5.79 10.12
CA ASN A 569 -37.37 -4.60 9.33
C ASN A 569 -36.48 -3.47 9.86
N LEU A 570 -35.75 -2.80 8.98
CA LEU A 570 -34.75 -1.80 9.29
C LEU A 570 -35.03 -0.53 8.49
N TYR A 571 -35.12 0.62 9.14
CA TYR A 571 -35.56 1.88 8.52
C TYR A 571 -34.43 2.88 8.30
N SER A 572 -33.22 2.57 8.76
CA SER A 572 -32.06 3.45 8.65
C SER A 572 -30.76 2.68 8.40
N PRO A 573 -29.74 3.32 7.79
CA PRO A 573 -28.40 2.75 7.68
C PRO A 573 -27.81 2.35 9.04
N GLU A 574 -28.10 3.11 10.10
CA GLU A 574 -27.59 2.90 11.45
C GLU A 574 -28.16 1.62 12.08
N GLU A 575 -29.42 1.28 11.80
CA GLU A 575 -30.04 0.04 12.27
C GLU A 575 -29.46 -1.21 11.60
N LEU A 576 -29.13 -1.07 10.31
CA LEU A 576 -28.49 -2.11 9.50
C LEU A 576 -27.05 -2.35 9.91
N ARG A 577 -26.34 -1.30 10.37
CA ARG A 577 -24.92 -1.35 10.71
C ARG A 577 -24.58 -2.45 11.72
N GLY A 578 -23.71 -3.38 11.32
CA GLY A 578 -23.26 -4.54 12.10
C GLY A 578 -24.33 -5.60 12.33
N ARG A 579 -25.54 -5.46 11.77
CA ARG A 579 -26.68 -6.32 12.09
C ARG A 579 -26.46 -7.74 11.61
N VAL A 580 -25.88 -7.89 10.42
CA VAL A 580 -25.54 -9.21 9.88
C VAL A 580 -24.57 -9.94 10.80
N ILE A 581 -23.56 -9.23 11.28
CA ILE A 581 -22.54 -9.78 12.18
C ILE A 581 -23.17 -10.22 13.50
N ILE A 582 -24.01 -9.38 14.12
CA ILE A 582 -24.69 -9.71 15.39
C ILE A 582 -25.55 -10.97 15.25
N LEU A 583 -26.31 -11.09 14.17
CA LEU A 583 -27.20 -12.24 13.96
C LEU A 583 -26.43 -13.51 13.62
N ALA A 584 -25.36 -13.40 12.83
CA ALA A 584 -24.48 -14.52 12.54
C ALA A 584 -23.74 -15.00 13.81
N ASP A 585 -23.20 -14.09 14.62
CA ASP A 585 -22.51 -14.41 15.87
C ASP A 585 -23.45 -15.15 16.85
N LYS A 586 -24.69 -14.67 16.98
CA LYS A 586 -25.73 -15.36 17.77
C LYS A 586 -26.04 -16.76 17.27
N PHE A 587 -25.99 -17.00 15.96
CA PHE A 587 -26.17 -18.34 15.39
C PHE A 587 -24.99 -19.24 15.70
N TYR A 588 -23.76 -18.76 15.49
CA TYR A 588 -22.55 -19.55 15.64
C TYR A 588 -22.13 -19.81 17.10
N ARG A 589 -22.67 -19.06 18.07
CA ARG A 589 -22.47 -19.29 19.51
C ARG A 589 -23.50 -20.22 20.16
N LYS A 590 -24.58 -20.57 19.45
CA LYS A 590 -25.51 -21.61 19.88
C LYS A 590 -24.93 -22.98 19.56
#